data_AF-A0A7X7JZ39-F1
#
_entry.id   AF-A0A7X7JZ39-F1
#
_cell.length_a   1.000
_cell.length_b   1.000
_cell.length_c   1.000
_cell.angle_alpha   90.00
_cell.angle_beta   90.00
_cell.angle_gamma   90.00
#
_symmetry.space_group_name_H-M   'P 1'
#
loop_
_entity.id
_entity.type
_entity.pdbx_description
1 polymer ?
#
loop_
_entity_poly.entity_id
_entity_poly.type
_entity_poly.pdbx_seq_one_letter_code
_entity_poly.pdbx_strand_id
1 'polypeptide(L)'
;MPLFYPSFDAFRLADSLVDQIGQRSEGYQGRIGAAWYWHMAGGILVAAALDHTVTEERWDVLRAQASTPLAGVFTRAEFPFRAYGTSATSPPFIHDLKGVAEWSNRLYFQMGQLIEDAVHWLGLLRAVSISPRVHPPASFPTLSRLERRLVQYTLEELDGAFSLRELHAAFAGEVSRARLAQVARAWESAGLLTERPRRVTYALQALAEDEVGEKA
;
A
#
# COMPACT_ATOMS: atom_id res chain seq x y z
N MET A 1 -23.48 -9.14 -8.84
CA MET A 1 -22.78 -10.28 -9.45
C MET A 1 -22.62 -11.36 -8.40
N PRO A 2 -22.79 -12.66 -8.73
CA PRO A 2 -22.49 -13.73 -7.79
C PRO A 2 -21.01 -13.67 -7.39
N LEU A 3 -20.73 -13.68 -6.09
CA LEU A 3 -19.38 -13.77 -5.56
C LEU A 3 -18.90 -15.20 -5.75
N PHE A 4 -17.94 -15.39 -6.66
CA PHE A 4 -17.35 -16.70 -6.91
C PHE A 4 -16.17 -16.89 -5.96
N TYR A 5 -16.36 -17.69 -4.93
CA TYR A 5 -15.28 -18.07 -4.02
C TYR A 5 -14.57 -19.32 -4.55
N PRO A 6 -13.23 -19.41 -4.46
CA PRO A 6 -12.51 -20.66 -4.72
C PRO A 6 -13.06 -21.78 -3.81
N SER A 7 -13.15 -23.02 -4.31
CA SER A 7 -13.49 -24.15 -3.44
C SER A 7 -12.41 -24.41 -2.40
N PHE A 8 -12.77 -25.19 -1.38
CA PHE A 8 -11.83 -25.70 -0.39
C PHE A 8 -10.67 -26.47 -1.02
N ASP A 9 -10.91 -27.18 -2.13
CA ASP A 9 -9.89 -27.93 -2.85
C ASP A 9 -8.93 -27.00 -3.59
N ALA A 10 -9.45 -25.91 -4.16
CA ALA A 10 -8.61 -24.89 -4.76
C ALA A 10 -7.68 -24.24 -3.71
N PHE A 11 -8.18 -23.97 -2.50
CA PHE A 11 -7.32 -23.53 -1.40
C PHE A 11 -6.26 -24.56 -1.01
N ARG A 12 -6.60 -25.86 -0.97
CA ARG A 12 -5.63 -26.92 -0.68
C ARG A 12 -4.53 -27.03 -1.74
N LEU A 13 -4.86 -26.82 -3.02
CA LEU A 13 -3.84 -26.76 -4.07
C LEU A 13 -2.95 -25.53 -3.93
N ALA A 14 -3.56 -24.37 -3.63
CA ALA A 14 -2.82 -23.14 -3.39
C ALA A 14 -1.96 -23.19 -2.11
N ASP A 15 -2.37 -23.95 -1.08
CA ASP A 15 -1.56 -24.18 0.13
C ASP A 15 -0.16 -24.71 -0.26
N SER A 16 -0.08 -25.66 -1.19
CA SER A 16 1.22 -26.20 -1.64
C SER A 16 2.14 -25.16 -2.30
N LEU A 17 1.58 -24.15 -2.96
CA LEU A 17 2.31 -23.05 -3.56
C LEU A 17 2.72 -22.04 -2.49
N VAL A 18 1.77 -21.61 -1.66
CA VAL A 18 1.99 -20.55 -0.68
C VAL A 18 2.86 -21.02 0.49
N ASP A 19 2.79 -22.29 0.86
CA ASP A 19 3.70 -22.87 1.85
C ASP A 19 5.14 -22.88 1.35
N GLN A 20 5.38 -23.09 0.05
CA GLN A 20 6.73 -22.99 -0.52
C GLN A 20 7.25 -21.55 -0.52
N ILE A 21 6.38 -20.56 -0.74
CA ILE A 21 6.72 -19.14 -0.55
C ILE A 21 7.04 -18.89 0.93
N GLY A 22 6.20 -19.40 1.84
CA GLY A 22 6.33 -19.28 3.28
C GLY A 22 7.63 -19.90 3.83
N GLN A 23 8.03 -21.07 3.33
CA GLN A 23 9.29 -21.72 3.69
C GLN A 23 10.54 -20.93 3.27
N ARG A 24 10.41 -20.04 2.27
CA ARG A 24 11.48 -19.21 1.74
C ARG A 24 11.39 -17.74 2.20
N SER A 25 10.44 -17.42 3.08
CA SER A 25 10.23 -16.05 3.58
C SER A 25 10.09 -16.04 5.11
N GLU A 26 10.51 -14.94 5.73
CA GLU A 26 10.40 -14.80 7.18
C GLU A 26 8.97 -14.39 7.59
N GLY A 27 8.53 -14.85 8.76
CA GLY A 27 7.29 -14.37 9.38
C GLY A 27 5.99 -15.03 8.90
N TYR A 28 6.05 -16.05 8.05
CA TYR A 28 4.87 -16.80 7.60
C TYR A 28 4.09 -17.40 8.77
N GLN A 29 2.77 -17.20 8.79
CA GLN A 29 1.84 -17.66 9.84
C GLN A 29 0.88 -18.76 9.36
N GLY A 30 0.95 -19.13 8.08
CA GLY A 30 -0.01 -20.06 7.48
C GLY A 30 -1.30 -19.39 7.01
N ARG A 31 -2.29 -20.23 6.66
CA ARG A 31 -3.62 -19.80 6.21
C ARG A 31 -4.58 -19.57 7.37
N ILE A 32 -5.27 -18.44 7.35
CA ILE A 32 -6.41 -18.14 8.23
C ILE A 32 -7.61 -17.81 7.34
N GLY A 33 -8.62 -18.69 7.36
CA GLY A 33 -9.76 -18.60 6.45
C GLY A 33 -9.35 -18.78 4.99
N ALA A 34 -9.61 -17.76 4.17
CA ALA A 34 -9.34 -17.75 2.72
C ALA A 34 -8.04 -17.04 2.33
N ALA A 35 -7.21 -16.63 3.30
CA ALA A 35 -5.98 -15.88 3.06
C ALA A 35 -4.81 -16.42 3.87
N TRP A 36 -3.61 -16.26 3.32
CA TRP A 36 -2.33 -16.60 3.92
C TRP A 36 -1.66 -15.36 4.48
N TYR A 37 -1.04 -15.49 5.65
CA TYR A 37 -0.54 -14.32 6.39
C TYR A 37 0.95 -14.41 6.69
N TRP A 38 1.59 -13.24 6.67
CA TRP A 38 2.93 -13.03 7.21
C TRP A 38 2.90 -11.89 8.22
N HIS A 39 3.58 -12.10 9.34
CA HIS A 39 3.88 -11.08 10.32
C HIS A 39 5.37 -10.74 10.23
N MET A 40 5.69 -9.57 9.67
CA MET A 40 7.04 -9.15 9.36
C MET A 40 7.54 -8.06 10.33
N ALA A 41 8.84 -7.77 10.26
CA ALA A 41 9.44 -6.67 11.03
C ALA A 41 8.79 -5.31 10.71
N GLY A 42 8.87 -4.37 11.66
CA GLY A 42 8.25 -3.04 11.53
C GLY A 42 6.71 -3.05 11.64
N GLY A 43 6.11 -4.14 12.13
CA GLY A 43 4.66 -4.27 12.27
C GLY A 43 3.92 -4.41 10.94
N ILE A 44 4.61 -4.86 9.89
CA ILE A 44 4.02 -5.11 8.58
C ILE A 44 3.27 -6.43 8.64
N LEU A 45 1.97 -6.37 8.36
CA LEU A 45 1.10 -7.51 8.13
C LEU A 45 0.90 -7.68 6.62
N VAL A 46 1.26 -8.85 6.10
CA VAL A 46 0.98 -9.21 4.72
C VAL A 46 -0.15 -10.23 4.70
N ALA A 47 -1.09 -10.04 3.78
CA ALA A 47 -2.12 -11.02 3.46
C ALA A 47 -2.06 -11.34 1.97
N ALA A 48 -2.02 -12.62 1.61
CA ALA A 48 -2.20 -13.11 0.27
C ALA A 48 -3.52 -13.88 0.16
N ALA A 49 -4.24 -13.71 -0.95
CA ALA A 49 -5.49 -14.41 -1.22
C ALA A 49 -5.48 -14.95 -2.64
N LEU A 50 -6.06 -16.13 -2.80
CA LEU A 50 -6.30 -16.70 -4.12
C LEU A 50 -7.56 -16.06 -4.68
N ASP A 51 -7.41 -15.43 -5.83
CA ASP A 51 -8.50 -14.81 -6.56
C ASP A 51 -8.43 -15.25 -8.03
N HIS A 52 -9.37 -14.77 -8.85
CA HIS A 52 -9.40 -15.02 -10.27
C HIS A 52 -9.73 -13.74 -11.04
N THR A 53 -9.35 -13.72 -12.30
CA THR A 53 -9.77 -12.70 -13.25
C THR A 53 -10.96 -13.21 -14.06
N VAL A 54 -11.97 -12.36 -14.24
CA VAL A 54 -13.17 -12.68 -15.02
C VAL A 54 -12.85 -12.44 -16.50
N THR A 55 -12.30 -13.47 -17.13
CA THR A 55 -12.10 -13.60 -18.59
C THR A 55 -12.91 -14.81 -19.08
N GLU A 56 -13.06 -14.99 -20.40
CA GLU A 56 -13.73 -16.18 -20.97
C GLU A 56 -13.07 -17.49 -20.50
N GLU A 57 -11.76 -17.44 -20.25
CA GLU A 57 -10.98 -18.47 -19.58
C GLU A 57 -10.62 -17.93 -18.19
N ARG A 58 -11.26 -18.41 -17.12
CA ARG A 58 -10.94 -18.01 -15.74
C ARG A 58 -9.45 -18.22 -15.45
N TRP A 59 -8.71 -17.16 -15.11
CA TRP A 59 -7.30 -17.27 -14.71
C TRP A 59 -7.10 -16.87 -13.26
N ASP A 60 -6.44 -17.74 -12.49
CA ASP A 60 -6.16 -17.47 -11.09
C ASP A 60 -5.02 -16.46 -10.91
N VAL A 61 -5.15 -15.69 -9.84
CA VAL A 61 -4.21 -14.66 -9.42
C VAL A 61 -3.99 -14.81 -7.92
N LEU A 62 -2.73 -14.89 -7.50
CA LEU A 62 -2.39 -14.70 -6.10
C LEU A 62 -2.28 -13.19 -5.85
N ARG A 63 -3.25 -12.61 -5.15
CA ARG A 63 -3.23 -11.19 -4.77
C ARG A 63 -2.62 -11.05 -3.40
N ALA A 64 -1.59 -10.23 -3.26
CA ALA A 64 -0.97 -9.93 -2.00
C ALA A 64 -1.12 -8.44 -1.65
N GLN A 65 -1.27 -8.14 -0.38
CA GLN A 65 -1.28 -6.78 0.13
C GLN A 65 -0.46 -6.72 1.41
N ALA A 66 0.28 -5.64 1.59
CA ALA A 66 1.00 -5.35 2.82
C ALA A 66 0.39 -4.12 3.49
N SER A 67 0.26 -4.21 4.80
CA SER A 67 -0.34 -3.17 5.63
C SER A 67 0.41 -2.97 6.93
N THR A 68 0.27 -1.79 7.52
CA THR A 68 0.66 -1.54 8.92
C THR A 68 -0.53 -0.96 9.67
N PRO A 69 -0.57 -1.06 11.02
CA PRO A 69 -1.63 -0.43 11.81
C PRO A 69 -1.75 1.08 11.58
N LEU A 70 -0.66 1.76 11.22
CA LEU A 70 -0.61 3.21 11.05
C LEU A 70 -1.00 3.69 9.66
N ALA A 71 -0.67 2.92 8.61
CA ALA A 71 -0.87 3.36 7.23
C ALA A 71 -2.00 2.62 6.49
N GLY A 72 -2.59 1.59 7.09
CA GLY A 72 -3.44 0.66 6.37
C GLY A 72 -2.64 -0.05 5.28
N VAL A 73 -3.27 -0.35 4.13
CA VAL A 73 -2.61 -1.00 2.99
C VAL A 73 -1.71 0.01 2.28
N PHE A 74 -0.40 -0.22 2.30
CA PHE A 74 0.58 0.69 1.68
C PHE A 74 1.19 0.11 0.40
N THR A 75 1.05 -1.20 0.16
CA THR A 75 1.44 -1.80 -1.12
C THR A 75 0.60 -3.03 -1.44
N ARG A 76 0.51 -3.33 -2.74
CA ARG A 76 -0.15 -4.51 -3.30
C ARG A 76 0.73 -5.13 -4.37
N ALA A 77 0.61 -6.44 -4.53
CA ALA A 77 1.20 -7.20 -5.62
C ALA A 77 0.18 -8.20 -6.16
N GLU A 78 0.27 -8.47 -7.46
CA GLU A 78 -0.56 -9.44 -8.14
C GLU A 78 0.35 -10.39 -8.90
N PHE A 79 0.18 -11.68 -8.66
CA PHE A 79 0.92 -12.73 -9.34
C PHE A 79 -0.07 -13.54 -10.18
N PRO A 80 -0.47 -13.04 -11.36
CA PRO A 80 -1.38 -13.77 -12.24
C PRO A 80 -0.69 -15.00 -12.79
N PHE A 81 -1.30 -16.18 -12.64
CA PHE A 81 -0.64 -17.45 -13.01
C PHE A 81 -0.28 -17.48 -14.50
N ARG A 82 -1.08 -16.81 -15.35
CA ARG A 82 -0.80 -16.64 -16.78
C ARG A 82 0.56 -16.00 -17.08
N ALA A 83 1.04 -15.06 -16.27
CA ALA A 83 2.35 -14.42 -16.49
C ALA A 83 3.51 -15.40 -16.34
N TYR A 84 3.27 -16.53 -15.69
CA TYR A 84 4.24 -17.59 -15.42
C TYR A 84 3.98 -18.84 -16.28
N GLY A 85 3.13 -18.73 -17.30
CA GLY A 85 2.92 -19.79 -18.29
C GLY A 85 4.00 -19.78 -19.37
N THR A 86 4.48 -20.96 -19.77
CA THR A 86 5.37 -21.11 -20.93
C THR A 86 4.62 -21.15 -22.26
N SER A 87 3.30 -21.36 -22.24
CA SER A 87 2.43 -21.37 -23.42
C SER A 87 1.50 -20.16 -23.41
N ALA A 88 1.49 -19.41 -24.50
CA ALA A 88 0.60 -18.26 -24.67
C ALA A 88 -0.89 -18.64 -24.82
N THR A 89 -1.16 -19.87 -25.26
CA THR A 89 -2.51 -20.41 -25.55
C THR A 89 -2.99 -21.42 -24.53
N SER A 90 -2.17 -21.75 -23.52
CA SER A 90 -2.51 -22.75 -22.49
C SER A 90 -2.07 -22.25 -21.12
N PRO A 91 -2.72 -21.19 -20.62
CA PRO A 91 -2.35 -20.59 -19.34
C PRO A 91 -2.59 -21.59 -18.19
N PRO A 92 -1.74 -21.59 -17.15
CA PRO A 92 -1.96 -22.39 -15.96
C PRO A 92 -3.03 -21.77 -15.07
N PHE A 93 -3.91 -22.61 -14.52
CA PHE A 93 -4.95 -22.23 -13.58
C PHE A 93 -5.42 -23.45 -12.78
N ILE A 94 -6.15 -23.20 -11.71
CA ILE A 94 -6.84 -24.20 -10.90
C ILE A 94 -8.26 -24.36 -11.45
N HIS A 95 -8.51 -25.53 -12.03
CA HIS A 95 -9.82 -25.88 -12.53
C HIS A 95 -10.64 -26.53 -11.41
N ASP A 96 -11.77 -25.92 -11.05
CA ASP A 96 -12.62 -26.35 -9.94
C ASP A 96 -13.95 -26.91 -10.49
N LEU A 97 -14.00 -28.22 -10.69
CA LEU A 97 -15.18 -28.91 -11.19
C LEU A 97 -15.94 -29.53 -10.02
N LYS A 98 -17.05 -28.91 -9.65
CA LYS A 98 -18.00 -29.44 -8.65
C LYS A 98 -17.32 -29.83 -7.32
N GLY A 99 -16.33 -29.04 -6.89
CA GLY A 99 -15.62 -29.22 -5.62
C GLY A 99 -14.38 -30.09 -5.70
N VAL A 100 -14.00 -30.58 -6.89
CA VAL A 100 -12.69 -31.19 -7.14
C VAL A 100 -11.85 -30.18 -7.90
N ALA A 101 -10.82 -29.67 -7.24
CA ALA A 101 -9.87 -28.77 -7.87
C ALA A 101 -8.65 -29.51 -8.40
N GLU A 102 -8.21 -29.18 -9.60
CA GLU A 102 -6.98 -29.69 -10.20
C GLU A 102 -6.19 -28.59 -10.90
N TRP A 103 -4.88 -28.81 -11.08
CA TRP A 103 -4.07 -27.90 -11.88
C TRP A 103 -4.29 -28.17 -13.37
N SER A 104 -4.91 -27.21 -14.06
CA SER A 104 -4.90 -27.18 -15.51
C SER A 104 -3.57 -26.62 -16.01
N ASN A 105 -3.04 -27.21 -17.08
CA ASN A 105 -1.80 -26.78 -17.73
C ASN A 105 -0.58 -26.67 -16.80
N ARG A 106 -0.54 -27.47 -15.72
CA ARG A 106 0.55 -27.44 -14.72
C ARG A 106 1.95 -27.60 -15.33
N LEU A 107 2.07 -28.42 -16.36
CA LEU A 107 3.34 -28.67 -17.05
C LEU A 107 3.89 -27.41 -17.73
N TYR A 108 3.02 -26.47 -18.09
CA TYR A 108 3.38 -25.18 -18.66
C TYR A 108 3.56 -24.10 -17.58
N PHE A 109 3.35 -24.42 -16.31
CA PHE A 109 3.46 -23.47 -15.22
C PHE A 109 4.88 -23.40 -14.68
N GLN A 110 5.54 -22.26 -14.85
CA GLN A 110 6.79 -21.92 -14.17
C GLN A 110 6.53 -21.52 -12.71
N MET A 111 5.98 -22.45 -11.92
CA MET A 111 5.62 -22.22 -10.52
C MET A 111 6.81 -21.69 -9.70
N GLY A 112 8.03 -22.15 -10.00
CA GLY A 112 9.26 -21.67 -9.36
C GLY A 112 9.50 -20.17 -9.55
N GLN A 113 9.22 -19.62 -10.74
CA GLN A 113 9.37 -18.19 -11.02
C GLN A 113 8.35 -17.36 -10.24
N LEU A 114 7.10 -17.84 -10.14
CA LEU A 114 6.10 -17.19 -9.29
C LEU A 114 6.56 -17.16 -7.83
N ILE A 115 7.08 -18.29 -7.32
CA ILE A 115 7.60 -18.39 -5.96
C ILE A 115 8.76 -17.39 -5.77
N GLU A 116 9.69 -17.32 -6.71
CA GLU A 116 10.84 -16.40 -6.65
C GLU A 116 10.39 -14.94 -6.62
N ASP A 117 9.49 -14.52 -7.51
CA ASP A 117 8.96 -13.15 -7.54
C ASP A 117 8.20 -12.80 -6.25
N ALA A 118 7.38 -13.72 -5.74
CA ALA A 118 6.64 -13.51 -4.50
C ALA A 118 7.57 -13.38 -3.28
N VAL A 119 8.59 -14.25 -3.18
CA VAL A 119 9.62 -14.16 -2.15
C VAL A 119 10.42 -12.87 -2.28
N HIS A 120 10.75 -12.44 -3.50
CA HIS A 120 11.46 -11.19 -3.74
C HIS A 120 10.64 -9.99 -3.27
N TRP A 121 9.35 -9.93 -3.63
CA TRP A 121 8.46 -8.86 -3.18
C TRP A 121 8.35 -8.80 -1.65
N LEU A 122 8.21 -9.94 -0.97
CA LEU A 122 8.25 -10.01 0.50
C LEU A 122 9.61 -9.50 1.04
N GLY A 123 10.72 -9.84 0.39
CA GLY A 123 12.05 -9.32 0.73
C GLY A 123 12.15 -7.79 0.64
N LEU A 124 11.51 -7.17 -0.36
CA LEU A 124 11.47 -5.71 -0.49
C LEU A 124 10.74 -5.04 0.69
N LEU A 125 9.68 -5.65 1.22
CA LEU A 125 8.96 -5.13 2.40
C LEU A 125 9.84 -5.07 3.64
N ARG A 126 10.73 -6.06 3.80
CA ARG A 126 11.72 -6.05 4.89
C ARG A 126 12.69 -4.87 4.74
N ALA A 127 13.15 -4.57 3.53
CA ALA A 127 14.05 -3.44 3.30
C ALA A 127 13.37 -2.10 3.66
N VAL A 128 12.08 -1.96 3.38
CA VAL A 128 11.26 -0.80 3.81
C VAL A 128 11.20 -0.68 5.34
N SER A 129 11.13 -1.80 6.08
CA SER A 129 11.12 -1.80 7.55
C SER A 129 12.47 -1.39 8.19
N ILE A 130 13.60 -1.67 7.50
CA ILE A 130 14.96 -1.38 7.99
C ILE A 130 15.36 0.08 7.71
N SER A 131 14.74 0.72 6.71
CA SER A 131 14.91 2.15 6.42
C SER A 131 13.58 2.89 6.53
N PRO A 132 13.18 3.35 7.74
CA PRO A 132 11.86 3.95 8.00
C PRO A 132 11.62 5.33 7.34
N ARG A 133 12.46 5.74 6.38
CA ARG A 133 12.32 7.02 5.66
C ARG A 133 11.16 7.04 4.68
N VAL A 134 10.50 5.92 4.43
CA VAL A 134 9.24 5.88 3.69
C VAL A 134 8.14 5.69 4.71
N HIS A 135 7.73 6.79 5.33
CA HIS A 135 6.35 6.87 5.77
C HIS A 135 5.53 6.63 4.50
N PRO A 136 4.58 5.68 4.49
CA PRO A 136 3.55 5.68 3.46
C PRO A 136 3.00 7.11 3.42
N PRO A 137 2.65 7.69 2.26
CA PRO A 137 1.82 8.86 2.27
C PRO A 137 0.57 8.43 3.04
N ALA A 138 0.50 8.83 4.31
CA ALA A 138 -0.77 8.98 4.98
C ALA A 138 -1.63 9.70 3.94
N SER A 139 -2.76 9.11 3.60
CA SER A 139 -3.90 9.80 2.98
C SER A 139 -3.71 11.31 3.14
N PHE A 140 -3.45 12.01 2.02
CA PHE A 140 -2.95 13.39 2.00
C PHE A 140 -3.42 14.14 3.23
N PRO A 141 -2.52 14.70 4.07
CA PRO A 141 -2.91 15.20 5.37
C PRO A 141 -4.05 16.20 5.19
N THR A 142 -5.24 15.84 5.64
CA THR A 142 -6.38 16.74 5.65
C THR A 142 -6.00 17.90 6.55
N LEU A 143 -5.76 19.07 5.96
CA LEU A 143 -5.38 20.25 6.73
C LEU A 143 -6.52 20.59 7.69
N SER A 144 -6.21 20.78 8.96
CA SER A 144 -7.15 21.36 9.89
C SER A 144 -7.47 22.82 9.50
N ARG A 145 -8.59 23.36 9.98
CA ARG A 145 -8.97 24.77 9.74
C ARG A 145 -7.86 25.76 10.15
N LEU A 146 -7.12 25.46 11.21
CA LEU A 146 -5.98 26.26 11.66
C LEU A 146 -4.81 26.16 10.68
N GLU A 147 -4.48 24.95 10.22
CA GLU A 147 -3.41 24.72 9.24
C GLU A 147 -3.69 25.39 7.90
N ARG A 148 -4.94 25.37 7.41
CA ARG A 148 -5.33 26.12 6.21
C ARG A 148 -5.13 27.63 6.40
N ARG A 149 -5.54 28.18 7.55
CA ARG A 149 -5.31 29.60 7.87
C ARG A 149 -3.82 29.95 7.93
N LEU A 150 -2.96 29.04 8.41
CA LEU A 150 -1.52 29.23 8.39
C LEU A 150 -0.98 29.26 6.95
N VAL A 151 -1.43 28.34 6.09
CA VAL A 151 -1.03 28.31 4.67
C VAL A 151 -1.49 29.57 3.95
N GLN A 152 -2.75 29.96 4.12
CA GLN A 152 -3.33 31.16 3.52
C GLN A 152 -2.58 32.42 3.96
N TYR A 153 -2.38 32.61 5.27
CA TYR A 153 -1.59 33.74 5.78
C TYR A 153 -0.16 33.74 5.23
N THR A 154 0.45 32.56 5.07
CA THR A 154 1.80 32.46 4.52
C THR A 154 1.85 32.88 3.05
N LEU A 155 0.83 32.52 2.26
CA LEU A 155 0.75 32.89 0.84
C LEU A 155 0.43 34.38 0.66
N GLU A 156 -0.50 34.93 1.46
CA GLU A 156 -0.98 36.30 1.35
C GLU A 156 -0.01 37.33 1.95
N GLU A 157 0.52 37.06 3.15
CA GLU A 157 1.27 38.04 3.95
C GLU A 157 2.78 37.79 3.98
N LEU A 158 3.23 36.56 3.71
CA LEU A 158 4.64 36.17 3.79
C LEU A 158 5.24 35.77 2.44
N ASP A 159 4.56 36.03 1.32
CA ASP A 159 5.01 35.67 -0.04
C ASP A 159 5.45 34.19 -0.15
N GLY A 160 4.67 33.31 0.49
CA GLY A 160 4.92 31.87 0.55
C GLY A 160 6.03 31.44 1.52
N ALA A 161 6.66 32.35 2.26
CA ALA A 161 7.74 32.03 3.20
C ALA A 161 7.19 31.53 4.55
N PHE A 162 7.44 30.26 4.88
CA PHE A 162 6.94 29.65 6.11
C PHE A 162 7.85 29.97 7.32
N SER A 163 7.68 31.18 7.85
CA SER A 163 8.47 31.74 8.97
C SER A 163 7.84 31.44 10.33
N LEU A 164 8.46 30.55 11.11
CA LEU A 164 7.97 30.19 12.46
C LEU A 164 7.85 31.40 13.40
N ARG A 165 8.70 32.41 13.23
CA ARG A 165 8.69 33.62 14.06
C ARG A 165 7.47 34.48 13.74
N GLU A 166 7.23 34.74 12.45
CA GLU A 166 6.12 35.59 12.00
C GLU A 166 4.78 34.89 12.16
N LEU A 167 4.70 33.59 11.86
CA LEU A 167 3.49 32.80 12.09
C LEU A 167 3.14 32.69 13.57
N HIS A 168 4.13 32.55 14.45
CA HIS A 168 3.84 32.57 15.88
C HIS A 168 3.41 33.95 16.36
N ALA A 169 3.95 35.04 15.82
CA ALA A 169 3.51 36.39 16.17
C ALA A 169 2.04 36.63 15.75
N ALA A 170 1.65 36.18 14.56
CA ALA A 170 0.30 36.35 14.04
C ALA A 170 -0.75 35.43 14.73
N PHE A 171 -0.36 34.22 15.13
CA PHE A 171 -1.27 33.21 15.69
C PHE A 171 -0.96 32.85 17.16
N ALA A 172 -0.28 33.73 17.91
CA ALA A 172 0.23 33.44 19.26
C ALA A 172 -0.84 32.93 20.24
N GLY A 173 -2.09 33.41 20.10
CA GLY A 173 -3.22 33.01 20.94
C GLY A 173 -3.89 31.70 20.52
N GLU A 174 -3.58 31.18 19.33
CA GLU A 174 -4.23 30.01 18.74
C GLU A 174 -3.28 28.81 18.61
N VAL A 175 -1.98 29.05 18.51
CA VAL A 175 -0.98 27.99 18.33
C VAL A 175 0.34 28.29 19.03
N SER A 176 0.83 27.31 19.76
CA SER A 176 2.14 27.41 20.42
C SER A 176 3.28 27.30 19.40
N ARG A 177 4.42 27.94 19.71
CA ARG A 177 5.63 27.84 18.88
C ARG A 177 6.12 26.40 18.70
N ALA A 178 5.96 25.57 19.74
CA ALA A 178 6.32 24.15 19.70
C ALA A 178 5.45 23.38 18.70
N ARG A 179 4.14 23.67 18.67
CA ARG A 179 3.21 23.06 17.72
C ARG A 179 3.49 23.51 16.29
N LEU A 180 3.77 24.80 16.06
CA LEU A 180 4.19 25.31 14.74
C LEU A 180 5.47 24.61 14.24
N ALA A 181 6.46 24.42 15.10
CA ALA A 181 7.68 23.71 14.74
C ALA A 181 7.43 22.22 14.43
N GLN A 182 6.45 21.59 15.09
CA GLN A 182 6.04 20.22 14.80
C GLN A 182 5.36 20.13 13.42
N VAL A 183 4.42 21.03 13.14
CA VAL A 183 3.73 21.12 11.83
C VAL A 183 4.72 21.35 10.70
N ALA A 184 5.65 22.30 10.88
CA ALA A 184 6.70 22.56 9.90
C ALA A 184 7.53 21.30 9.58
N ARG A 185 7.98 20.57 10.61
CA ARG A 185 8.76 19.33 10.41
C ARG A 185 7.96 18.24 9.72
N ALA A 186 6.68 18.10 10.07
CA ALA A 186 5.80 17.15 9.42
C ALA A 186 5.62 17.47 7.93
N TRP A 187 5.39 18.74 7.59
CA TRP A 187 5.23 19.17 6.20
C TRP A 187 6.53 19.15 5.40
N GLU A 188 7.68 19.46 6.01
CA GLU A 188 9.00 19.25 5.39
C GLU A 188 9.19 17.77 5.05
N SER A 189 8.92 16.87 5.99
CA SER A 189 9.07 15.42 5.77
C SER A 189 8.10 14.86 4.70
N ALA A 190 6.97 15.54 4.49
CA ALA A 190 5.97 15.18 3.49
C ALA A 190 6.19 15.88 2.13
N GLY A 191 7.23 16.71 1.98
CA GLY A 191 7.48 17.49 0.75
C GLY A 191 6.48 18.64 0.50
N LEU A 192 5.68 18.98 1.51
CA LEU A 192 4.71 20.08 1.48
C LEU A 192 5.36 21.45 1.79
N LEU A 193 6.52 21.43 2.45
CA LEU A 193 7.42 22.57 2.59
C LEU A 193 8.79 22.23 2.02
N THR A 194 9.49 23.23 1.48
CA THR A 194 10.94 23.12 1.18
C THR A 194 11.76 23.08 2.48
N GLU A 195 12.95 22.45 2.45
CA GLU A 195 13.78 22.26 3.64
C GLU A 195 14.24 23.58 4.28
N ARG A 196 15.12 24.35 3.64
CA ARG A 196 15.44 25.74 4.05
C ARG A 196 15.93 26.56 2.83
N PRO A 197 15.49 27.82 2.67
CA PRO A 197 14.42 28.47 3.41
C PRO A 197 13.07 27.78 3.18
N ARG A 198 12.24 27.68 4.23
CA ARG A 198 10.95 26.99 4.14
C ARG A 198 9.98 27.81 3.31
N ARG A 199 9.42 27.18 2.29
CA ARG A 199 8.39 27.76 1.43
C ARG A 199 7.26 26.78 1.22
N VAL A 200 6.05 27.31 1.16
CA VAL A 200 4.83 26.58 0.78
C VAL A 200 5.00 26.08 -0.65
N THR A 201 4.81 24.78 -0.88
CA THR A 201 4.83 24.20 -2.23
C THR A 201 3.44 24.26 -2.86
N TYR A 202 3.36 24.11 -4.19
CA TYR A 202 2.08 24.03 -4.90
C TYR A 202 1.18 22.90 -4.37
N ALA A 203 1.76 21.80 -3.89
CA ALA A 203 1.00 20.71 -3.29
C ALA A 203 0.31 21.13 -1.98
N LEU A 204 1.00 21.89 -1.12
CA LEU A 204 0.40 22.40 0.13
C LEU A 204 -0.64 23.49 -0.14
N GLN A 205 -0.45 24.29 -1.19
CA GLN A 205 -1.44 25.26 -1.64
C GLN A 205 -2.73 24.57 -2.10
N ALA A 206 -2.65 23.57 -2.98
CA ALA A 206 -3.81 22.84 -3.46
C ALA A 206 -4.61 22.19 -2.31
N LEU A 207 -3.92 21.61 -1.31
CA LEU A 207 -4.56 21.03 -0.13
C LEU A 207 -5.30 22.07 0.74
N ALA A 208 -4.86 23.33 0.72
CA ALA A 208 -5.56 24.40 1.43
C ALA A 208 -6.82 24.87 0.69
N GLU A 209 -6.86 24.70 -0.63
CA GLU A 209 -7.95 25.11 -1.52
C GLU A 209 -9.05 24.02 -1.66
N ASP A 210 -8.70 22.74 -1.58
CA ASP A 210 -9.60 21.59 -1.86
C ASP A 210 -10.86 21.49 -0.98
N GLU A 211 -10.93 22.13 0.19
CA GLU A 211 -12.16 22.14 1.02
C GLU A 211 -13.18 23.21 0.59
N VAL A 212 -12.79 24.16 -0.28
CA VAL A 212 -13.71 25.18 -0.81
C VAL A 212 -14.56 24.59 -1.95
N GLY A 213 -14.14 23.49 -2.58
CA GLY A 213 -14.77 22.88 -3.75
C GLY A 213 -15.91 21.89 -3.47
N GLU A 214 -16.15 21.46 -2.24
CA GLU A 214 -17.17 20.44 -1.92
C GLU A 214 -18.56 21.03 -1.56
N LYS A 215 -18.79 22.31 -1.87
CA LYS A 215 -20.12 22.93 -1.90
C LYS A 215 -20.32 23.75 -3.18
N ALA A 216 -20.65 23.07 -4.27
CA ALA A 216 -21.38 23.62 -5.40
C ALA A 216 -22.28 22.55 -6.01
#